data_AF-A0A528CEC3-F1
#
_entry.id   AF-A0A528CEC3-F1
#
_cell.length_a   1.000
_cell.length_b   1.000
_cell.length_c   1.000
_cell.angle_alpha   90.00
_cell.angle_beta   90.00
_cell.angle_gamma   90.00
#
_symmetry.space_group_name_H-M   'P 1'
#
loop_
_entity.id
_entity.type
_entity.pdbx_description
1 polymer ?
#
loop_
_entity_poly.entity_id
_entity_poly.type
_entity_poly.pdbx_seq_one_letter_code
_entity_poly.pdbx_strand_id
1 'polypeptide(L)' 'QRFVEDRTRMLAAISHDLRTPLTSLRLRAEFVQDHDLQEKMLNTIEEIQTMTEAALAFAREDSAVEETRTVD' A
#
# COMPACT_ATOMS: atom_id res chain seq x y z
N GLN A 1 7.65 7.95 19.19
CA GLN A 1 6.61 7.11 19.85
C GLN A 1 5.18 7.52 19.45
N ARG A 2 4.35 8.22 20.25
CA ARG A 2 2.90 8.42 19.90
C ARG A 2 2.62 9.03 18.50
N PHE A 3 3.43 10.00 18.07
CA PHE A 3 3.28 10.63 16.75
C PHE A 3 3.60 9.67 15.58
N VAL A 4 4.62 8.82 15.74
CA VAL A 4 5.04 7.84 14.72
C VAL A 4 4.02 6.70 14.62
N GLU A 5 3.54 6.21 15.77
CA GLU A 5 2.46 5.22 15.82
C GLU A 5 1.16 5.70 15.16
N ASP A 6 0.74 6.94 15.43
CA ASP A 6 -0.47 7.53 14.84
C ASP A 6 -0.33 7.65 13.31
N ARG A 7 0.88 7.97 12.82
CA ARG A 7 1.17 8.06 11.38
C ARG A 7 1.16 6.68 10.71
N THR A 8 1.72 5.65 11.34
CA THR A 8 1.68 4.26 10.86
C THR A 8 0.25 3.71 10.84
N ARG A 9 -0.57 4.04 11.86
CA ARG A 9 -2.00 3.70 11.86
C ARG A 9 -2.77 4.40 10.75
N MET A 10 -2.50 5.68 10.50
CA MET A 10 -3.12 6.43 9.41
C MET A 10 -2.77 5.82 8.04
N LEU A 11 -1.49 5.47 7.81
CA LEU A 11 -1.06 4.80 6.58
C LEU A 11 -1.73 3.43 6.42
N ALA A 12 -1.84 2.64 7.49
CA ALA A 12 -2.53 1.35 7.46
C ALA A 12 -4.02 1.49 7.09
N ALA A 13 -4.70 2.52 7.59
CA ALA A 13 -6.09 2.82 7.24
C ALA A 13 -6.22 3.20 5.75
N ILE A 14 -5.36 4.07 5.25
CA ILE A 14 -5.33 4.45 3.83
C ILE A 14 -5.07 3.23 2.95
N SER A 15 -4.07 2.39 3.27
CA SER A 15 -3.78 1.16 2.53
C SER A 15 -4.95 0.18 2.52
N HIS A 16 -5.71 0.10 3.61
CA HIS A 16 -6.93 -0.70 3.66
C HIS A 16 -8.00 -0.16 2.72
N ASP A 17 -8.26 1.15 2.78
CA ASP A 17 -9.29 1.80 1.98
C ASP A 17 -8.96 1.80 0.48
N LEU A 18 -7.67 1.74 0.11
CA LEU A 18 -7.21 1.59 -1.28
C LEU A 18 -7.42 0.19 -1.86
N ARG A 19 -7.55 -0.87 -1.05
CA ARG A 19 -7.78 -2.23 -1.58
C ARG A 19 -9.10 -2.33 -2.34
N THR A 20 -10.15 -1.67 -1.86
CA THR A 20 -11.47 -1.68 -2.50
C THR A 20 -11.47 -1.04 -3.89
N PRO A 21 -11.01 0.21 -4.10
CA PRO A 21 -10.95 0.81 -5.42
C PRO A 21 -9.95 0.09 -6.34
N LEU A 22 -8.80 -0.38 -5.86
CA LEU A 22 -7.86 -1.15 -6.68
C LEU A 22 -8.46 -2.48 -7.17
N THR A 23 -9.16 -3.20 -6.29
CA THR A 23 -9.88 -4.42 -6.67
C THR A 23 -10.95 -4.10 -7.72
N SER A 24 -11.71 -3.03 -7.52
CA SER A 24 -12.72 -2.60 -8.50
C SER A 24 -12.11 -2.21 -9.84
N LEU A 25 -10.96 -1.52 -9.85
CA LEU A 25 -10.24 -1.16 -11.07
C LEU A 25 -9.72 -2.40 -11.79
N ARG A 26 -9.19 -3.38 -11.05
CA ARG A 26 -8.72 -4.66 -11.60
C ARG A 26 -9.86 -5.40 -12.29
N LEU A 27 -11.02 -5.54 -11.62
CA LEU A 27 -12.20 -6.16 -12.22
C LEU A 27 -12.69 -5.41 -13.47
N ARG A 28 -12.62 -4.07 -13.49
CA ARG A 28 -12.98 -3.28 -14.68
C ARG A 28 -11.98 -3.46 -15.82
N ALA A 29 -10.70 -3.59 -15.51
CA ALA A 29 -9.66 -3.84 -16.51
C ALA A 29 -9.88 -5.16 -17.26
N GLU A 30 -10.44 -6.19 -16.61
CA GLU A 30 -10.79 -7.47 -17.25
C GLU A 30 -11.80 -7.34 -18.41
N PHE A 31 -12.56 -6.24 -18.47
CA PHE A 31 -13.52 -5.99 -19.55
C PHE A 31 -12.95 -5.18 -20.72
N VAL A 32 -11.67 -4.81 -20.67
CA VAL A 32 -10.99 -4.08 -21.75
C VAL A 32 -10.69 -5.04 -22.90
N GLN A 33 -11.18 -4.71 -24.10
CA GLN A 33 -11.02 -5.56 -25.29
C GLN A 33 -9.63 -5.49 -25.92
N ASP A 34 -8.97 -4.34 -25.79
CA ASP A 34 -7.59 -4.16 -26.22
C ASP A 34 -6.66 -4.82 -25.19
N HIS A 35 -6.08 -5.97 -25.56
CA HIS A 35 -5.21 -6.75 -24.68
C HIS A 35 -3.95 -5.99 -24.24
N ASP A 36 -3.35 -5.18 -25.12
CA ASP A 36 -2.15 -4.41 -24.77
C ASP A 36 -2.51 -3.32 -23.74
N LEU A 37 -3.69 -2.70 -23.88
CA LEU A 37 -4.18 -1.74 -22.91
C LEU A 37 -4.59 -2.41 -21.58
N GLN A 38 -5.26 -3.55 -21.64
CA GLN A 38 -5.64 -4.36 -20.47
C GLN A 38 -4.39 -4.69 -19.64
N GLU A 39 -3.35 -5.24 -20.26
CA GLU A 39 -2.12 -5.63 -19.57
C GLU A 39 -1.44 -4.42 -18.92
N LYS A 40 -1.33 -3.29 -19.65
CA LYS A 40 -0.79 -2.05 -19.08
C LYS A 40 -1.57 -1.58 -17.86
N MET A 41 -2.90 -1.61 -17.93
CA MET A 41 -3.75 -1.24 -16.79
C MET A 41 -3.55 -2.16 -15.59
N LEU A 42 -3.50 -3.48 -15.81
CA LEU A 42 -3.25 -4.46 -14.75
C LEU A 42 -1.88 -4.25 -14.10
N ASN A 43 -0.84 -4.01 -14.90
CA ASN A 43 0.51 -3.72 -14.41
C ASN A 43 0.55 -2.44 -13.58
N THR A 44 -0.09 -1.36 -14.03
CA THR A 44 -0.18 -0.12 -13.23
C THR A 44 -0.93 -0.33 -11.91
N ILE A 45 -2.01 -1.11 -11.91
CA ILE A 45 -2.77 -1.42 -10.69
C ILE A 45 -1.89 -2.22 -9.70
N GLU A 46 -1.12 -3.18 -10.20
CA GLU A 46 -0.20 -3.98 -9.40
C GLU A 46 0.97 -3.14 -8.85
N GLU A 47 1.48 -2.21 -9.64
CA GLU A 47 2.51 -1.26 -9.20
C GLU A 47 2.00 -0.38 -8.05
N ILE A 48 0.80 0.18 -8.16
CA ILE A 48 0.19 0.99 -7.09
C ILE A 48 -0.01 0.16 -5.82
N GLN A 49 -0.45 -1.10 -5.96
CA GLN A 49 -0.60 -2.01 -4.82
C GLN A 49 0.75 -2.26 -4.14
N THR A 50 1.78 -2.59 -4.91
CA THR A 50 3.15 -2.84 -4.42
C THR A 50 3.73 -1.62 -3.71
N MET A 51 3.57 -0.43 -4.29
CA MET A 51 4.02 0.83 -3.67
C MET A 51 3.31 1.09 -2.34
N THR A 52 2.01 0.82 -2.28
CA THR A 52 1.21 1.01 -1.06
C THR A 52 1.63 0.06 0.06
N GLU A 53 1.92 -1.20 -0.28
CA GLU A 53 2.43 -2.20 0.65
C GLU A 53 3.84 -1.87 1.14
N ALA A 54 4.72 -1.43 0.23
CA ALA A 54 6.08 -0.99 0.58
C ALA A 54 6.09 0.22 1.50
N ALA A 55 5.23 1.22 1.26
CA ALA A 55 5.10 2.40 2.12
C ALA A 55 4.64 2.04 3.54
N LEU A 56 3.71 1.09 3.67
CA LEU A 56 3.27 0.58 4.97
C LEU A 56 4.37 -0.22 5.67
N ALA A 57 5.11 -1.05 4.94
CA ALA A 57 6.24 -1.80 5.50
C ALA A 57 7.31 -0.87 6.05
N PHE A 58 7.69 0.15 5.28
CA PHE A 58 8.64 1.18 5.69
C PHE A 58 8.18 1.92 6.96
N ALA A 59 6.91 2.33 7.02
CA ALA A 59 6.37 3.02 8.19
C ALA A 59 6.37 2.16 9.47
N ARG A 60 6.13 0.84 9.32
CA ARG A 60 6.21 -0.11 10.43
C ARG A 60 7.65 -0.30 10.92
N GLU A 61 8.60 -0.34 10.00
CA GLU A 61 10.02 -0.51 10.32
C GLU A 61 10.58 0.72 11.06
N ASP A 62 10.23 1.93 10.61
CA ASP A 62 10.56 3.19 11.28
C ASP A 62 9.98 3.24 12.71
N SER A 63 8.75 2.73 12.90
CA SER A 63 8.13 2.63 14.23
C SER A 63 8.85 1.61 15.13
N ALA A 64 9.33 0.50 14.58
CA ALA A 64 9.98 -0.58 15.33
C ALA A 64 11.41 -0.22 15.76
N VAL A 65 12.14 0.56 14.96
CA VAL A 65 13.52 0.99 15.28
C VAL A 65 13.54 1.96 16.47
N GLU A 66 12.50 2.79 16.67
CA GLU A 66 12.39 3.70 17.82
C GLU A 66 12.10 3.02 19.17
N GLU A 67 11.62 1.77 19.20
CA GLU A 67 11.32 1.05 20.45
C GLU A 67 12.57 0.44 21.12
N THR A 68 13.65 0.22 20.36
CA THR A 68 14.92 -0.29 20.89
C THR A 68 15.78 0.81 21.49
N ARG A 69 15.44 1.26 22.70
CA ARG A 69 16.43 1.88 23.60
C ARG A 69 17.00 0.79 24.51
N THR A 70 18.19 0.29 24.20
CA THR A 70 18.99 -0.44 25.20
C THR A 70 19.34 0.52 26.31
N VAL A 71 18.73 0.31 27.48
CA VAL A 71 19.15 0.94 28.72
C VAL A 71 20.12 -0.03 29.38
N ASP A 72 21.40 0.09 29.05
CA ASP A 72 22.52 -0.30 29.89
C ASP A 72 23.78 0.48 29.44
#